data_AF-A0AAX2DME7-F1
#
_entry.id   AF-A0AAX2DME7-F1
#
_cell.length_a   1.000
_cell.length_b   1.000
_cell.length_c   1.000
_cell.angle_alpha   90.00
_cell.angle_beta   90.00
_cell.angle_gamma   90.00
#
_symmetry.space_group_name_H-M   'P 1'
#
loop_
_entity.id
_entity.type
_entity.pdbx_description
1 polymer ?
#
loop_
_entity_poly.entity_id
_entity_poly.type
_entity_poly.pdbx_seq_one_letter_code
_entity_poly.pdbx_strand_id
1 'polypeptide(L)'
;MREKWQIILIIGLLLATLNWLPEIAQAHKATTGVTYTTQTSTELMELFLTYSLENPYIEITNDRAELMFETEENATISVVTNNQTKKVIGSSTYHQFTIAHLKPGNNLITITTKSAKHQTKSKTITINLPEKPKKDSKSFHPKSTNENFIYRKKGQLL
;
A
#
# COMPACT_ATOMS: atom_id res chain seq x y z
N MET A 1 49.15 -59.30 25.91
CA MET A 1 49.35 -58.33 24.80
C MET A 1 48.05 -57.86 24.12
N ARG A 2 46.88 -58.52 24.29
CA ARG A 2 45.60 -58.13 23.65
C ARG A 2 44.98 -56.81 24.16
N GLU A 3 45.04 -56.54 25.46
CA GLU A 3 44.37 -55.36 26.05
C GLU A 3 45.02 -54.03 25.65
N LYS A 4 46.35 -53.99 25.54
CA LYS A 4 47.09 -52.78 25.11
C LYS A 4 46.79 -52.39 23.66
N TRP A 5 46.50 -53.37 22.80
CA TRP A 5 46.13 -53.15 21.40
C TRP A 5 44.72 -52.59 21.25
N GLN A 6 43.79 -53.00 22.11
CA GLN A 6 42.43 -52.47 22.11
C GLN A 6 42.39 -51.00 22.52
N ILE A 7 43.22 -50.60 23.49
CA ILE A 7 43.34 -49.19 23.91
C ILE A 7 43.86 -48.32 22.76
N ILE A 8 44.87 -48.78 22.02
CA ILE A 8 45.42 -48.05 20.87
C ILE A 8 44.38 -47.93 19.74
N LEU A 9 43.60 -48.99 19.49
CA LEU A 9 42.51 -48.95 18.52
C LEU A 9 41.41 -47.96 18.90
N ILE A 10 41.04 -47.89 20.19
CA ILE A 10 40.03 -46.94 20.67
C ILE A 10 40.53 -45.49 20.55
N ILE A 11 41.80 -45.23 20.88
CA ILE A 11 42.41 -43.89 20.75
C ILE A 11 42.48 -43.47 19.27
N GLY A 12 42.88 -44.39 18.39
CA GLY A 12 42.90 -44.14 16.95
C GLY A 12 41.51 -43.85 16.38
N LEU A 13 40.50 -44.60 16.86
CA LEU A 13 39.11 -44.39 16.44
C LEU A 13 38.56 -43.05 16.95
N LEU A 14 38.86 -42.66 18.19
CA LEU A 14 38.48 -41.35 18.74
C LEU A 14 39.09 -40.20 17.93
N LEU A 15 40.40 -40.26 17.64
CA LEU A 15 41.09 -39.23 16.85
C LEU A 15 40.53 -39.10 15.43
N ALA A 16 40.11 -40.21 14.81
CA ALA A 16 39.50 -40.18 13.48
C ALA A 16 38.12 -39.47 13.47
N THR A 17 37.36 -39.53 14.56
CA THR A 17 36.05 -38.86 14.66
C THR A 17 36.13 -37.37 14.98
N LEU A 18 37.21 -36.87 15.59
CA LEU A 18 37.34 -35.44 15.91
C LEU A 18 37.58 -34.55 14.68
N ASN A 19 38.08 -35.12 13.58
CA ASN A 19 38.27 -34.40 12.31
C ASN A 19 36.98 -34.29 11.46
N TRP A 20 35.86 -34.83 11.94
CA TRP A 20 34.56 -34.81 11.28
C TRP A 20 33.57 -33.85 11.93
N LEU A 21 34.06 -32.87 12.67
CA LEU A 21 33.24 -31.70 12.99
C LEU A 21 33.22 -30.81 11.74
N PRO A 22 32.05 -30.54 11.14
CA PRO A 22 31.98 -29.52 10.09
C PRO A 22 32.55 -28.24 10.68
N GLU A 23 33.43 -27.59 9.92
CA GLU A 23 33.91 -26.26 10.23
C GLU A 23 32.67 -25.42 10.55
N ILE A 24 32.54 -24.98 11.80
CA ILE A 24 31.43 -24.12 12.22
C ILE A 24 31.69 -22.83 11.48
N ALA A 25 31.19 -22.74 10.24
CA ALA A 25 31.21 -21.54 9.44
C ALA A 25 30.64 -20.47 10.36
N GLN A 26 31.49 -19.52 10.74
CA GLN A 26 31.07 -18.39 11.55
C GLN A 26 29.93 -17.76 10.77
N ALA A 27 28.69 -17.97 11.22
CA ALA A 27 27.53 -17.32 10.67
C ALA A 27 27.84 -15.83 10.82
N HIS A 28 28.21 -15.19 9.72
CA HIS A 28 28.47 -13.78 9.65
C HIS A 28 27.23 -13.14 10.25
N LYS A 29 27.36 -12.56 11.46
CA LYS A 29 26.23 -11.87 12.09
C LYS A 29 25.83 -10.81 11.09
N ALA A 30 24.70 -11.01 10.43
CA ALA A 30 24.14 -9.98 9.58
C ALA A 30 23.99 -8.76 10.49
N THR A 31 24.79 -7.73 10.23
CA THR A 31 24.65 -6.45 10.90
C THR A 31 23.23 -5.99 10.59
N THR A 32 22.34 -6.09 11.57
CA THR A 32 21.04 -5.45 11.52
C THR A 32 21.31 -3.96 11.48
N GLY A 33 21.34 -3.41 10.26
CA GLY A 33 21.38 -1.98 10.05
C GLY A 33 20.13 -1.40 10.69
N VAL A 34 20.31 -0.71 11.81
CA VAL A 34 19.24 0.10 12.38
C VAL A 34 19.16 1.36 11.52
N THR A 35 18.19 1.40 10.62
CA THR A 35 17.85 2.65 9.92
C THR A 35 17.08 3.52 10.89
N TYR A 36 17.69 4.62 11.32
CA TYR A 36 16.99 5.65 12.07
C TYR A 36 16.08 6.41 11.10
N THR A 37 14.78 6.41 11.39
CA THR A 37 13.84 7.31 10.71
C THR A 37 13.96 8.69 11.33
N THR A 38 14.00 9.72 10.47
CA THR A 38 13.91 11.13 10.91
C THR A 38 12.47 11.58 11.10
N GLN A 39 11.49 10.70 10.83
CA GLN A 39 10.07 11.01 10.99
C GLN A 39 9.67 10.97 12.46
N THR A 40 8.81 11.90 12.86
CA THR A 40 8.27 11.92 14.21
C THR A 40 7.27 10.79 14.42
N SER A 41 7.02 10.41 15.69
CA SER A 41 6.00 9.41 16.04
C SER A 41 4.62 9.77 15.46
N THR A 42 4.29 11.08 15.41
CA THR A 42 3.06 11.60 14.82
C THR A 42 2.99 11.37 13.31
N GLU A 43 4.05 11.69 12.57
CA GLU A 43 4.12 11.48 11.12
C GLU A 43 4.03 10.00 10.74
N LEU A 44 4.58 9.11 11.58
CA LEU A 44 4.45 7.67 11.41
C LEU A 44 3.04 7.18 11.76
N MET A 45 2.40 7.76 12.78
CA MET A 45 1.02 7.45 13.14
C MET A 45 0.03 7.83 12.02
N GLU A 46 0.30 8.92 11.30
CA GLU A 46 -0.50 9.36 10.16
C GLU A 46 -0.56 8.32 9.03
N LEU A 47 0.46 7.47 8.89
CA LEU A 47 0.47 6.37 7.91
C LEU A 47 -0.56 5.27 8.21
N PHE A 48 -1.02 5.19 9.46
CA PHE A 48 -2.00 4.20 9.91
C PHE A 48 -3.41 4.78 10.07
N LEU A 49 -3.60 6.07 9.79
CA LEU A 49 -4.91 6.69 9.87
C LEU A 49 -5.79 6.25 8.72
N THR A 50 -7.05 5.94 9.03
CA THR A 50 -8.10 5.79 8.03
C THR A 50 -8.25 7.09 7.26
N TYR A 51 -8.25 7.01 5.93
CA TYR A 51 -8.48 8.18 5.08
C TYR A 51 -9.82 8.80 5.39
N SER A 52 -9.84 10.10 5.64
CA SER A 52 -11.05 10.85 5.99
C SER A 52 -11.28 11.98 4.99
N LEU A 53 -12.42 12.65 5.05
CA LEU A 53 -12.66 13.83 4.20
C LEU A 53 -11.58 14.92 4.41
N GLU A 54 -11.02 15.03 5.61
CA GLU A 54 -9.97 16.03 5.92
C GLU A 54 -8.60 15.66 5.38
N ASN A 55 -8.31 14.35 5.34
CA ASN A 55 -7.09 13.78 4.81
C ASN A 55 -7.42 12.56 3.92
N PRO A 56 -7.91 12.80 2.69
CA PRO A 56 -8.25 11.72 1.78
C PRO A 56 -6.97 11.14 1.18
N TYR A 57 -7.02 9.86 0.80
CA TYR A 57 -6.04 9.32 -0.11
C TYR A 57 -6.24 9.92 -1.50
N ILE A 58 -5.14 10.30 -2.15
CA ILE A 58 -5.15 10.86 -3.50
C ILE A 58 -4.01 10.22 -4.29
N GLU A 59 -4.37 9.55 -5.39
CA GLU A 59 -3.41 9.09 -6.39
C GLU A 59 -3.65 9.84 -7.70
N ILE A 60 -2.57 10.37 -8.27
CA ILE A 60 -2.63 11.10 -9.54
C ILE A 60 -1.96 10.26 -10.60
N THR A 61 -2.71 9.89 -11.63
CA THR A 61 -2.20 9.17 -12.79
C THR A 61 -2.61 9.90 -14.06
N ASN A 62 -1.63 10.45 -14.78
CA ASN A 62 -1.84 11.27 -15.98
C ASN A 62 -2.77 12.47 -15.72
N ASP A 63 -3.94 12.49 -16.38
CA ASP A 63 -4.99 13.50 -16.29
C ASP A 63 -6.12 13.10 -15.32
N ARG A 64 -5.85 12.14 -14.44
CA ARG A 64 -6.84 11.57 -13.51
C ARG A 64 -6.37 11.67 -12.08
N ALA A 65 -7.31 11.95 -11.19
CA ALA A 65 -7.14 11.83 -9.75
C ALA A 65 -8.11 10.79 -9.21
N GLU A 66 -7.57 9.79 -8.52
CA GLU A 66 -8.33 8.84 -7.73
C GLU A 66 -8.35 9.32 -6.28
N LEU A 67 -9.54 9.39 -5.71
CA LEU A 67 -9.75 9.85 -4.34
C LEU A 67 -10.46 8.76 -3.54
N MET A 68 -9.99 8.56 -2.32
CA MET A 68 -10.54 7.59 -1.40
C MET A 68 -10.59 8.14 0.02
N PHE A 69 -11.75 8.03 0.67
CA PHE A 69 -11.94 8.43 2.05
C PHE A 69 -13.18 7.77 2.67
N GLU A 70 -13.23 7.80 3.99
CA GLU A 70 -14.35 7.34 4.78
C GLU A 70 -15.08 8.50 5.48
N THR A 71 -16.33 8.21 5.82
CA THR A 71 -17.24 9.08 6.56
C THR A 71 -17.87 8.26 7.68
N GLU A 72 -18.12 8.89 8.82
CA GLU A 72 -18.70 8.24 10.01
C GLU A 72 -20.11 7.65 9.75
N GLU A 73 -20.85 8.25 8.81
CA GLU A 73 -22.20 7.85 8.45
C GLU A 73 -22.31 7.77 6.92
N ASN A 74 -23.31 7.02 6.44
CA ASN A 74 -23.65 7.00 5.02
C ASN A 74 -23.87 8.43 4.49
N ALA A 75 -23.08 8.81 3.49
CA ALA A 75 -23.11 10.14 2.92
C ALA A 75 -23.22 10.08 1.39
N THR A 76 -23.95 11.03 0.81
CA THR A 76 -23.91 11.30 -0.63
C THR A 76 -22.78 12.27 -0.94
N ILE A 77 -22.04 12.01 -2.01
CA ILE A 77 -20.88 12.82 -2.40
C ILE A 77 -21.18 13.63 -3.65
N SER A 78 -20.86 14.92 -3.60
CA SER A 78 -20.86 15.82 -4.76
C SER A 78 -19.47 16.39 -4.93
N VAL A 79 -18.96 16.32 -6.15
CA VAL A 79 -17.63 16.80 -6.50
C VAL A 79 -17.77 17.89 -7.54
N VAL A 80 -17.20 19.05 -7.24
CA VAL A 80 -17.12 20.18 -8.16
C VAL A 80 -15.66 20.42 -8.45
N THR A 81 -15.30 20.42 -9.73
CA THR A 81 -14.01 20.89 -10.20
C THR A 81 -14.19 22.23 -10.89
N ASN A 82 -13.10 22.97 -11.10
CA ASN A 82 -13.10 24.19 -11.89
C ASN A 82 -13.62 24.01 -13.34
N ASN A 83 -13.72 22.77 -13.85
CA ASN A 83 -14.14 22.50 -15.22
C ASN A 83 -15.37 21.58 -15.33
N GLN A 84 -15.79 20.89 -14.26
CA GLN A 84 -16.83 19.87 -14.30
C GLN A 84 -17.52 19.72 -12.94
N THR A 85 -18.81 19.43 -12.95
CA THR A 85 -19.54 19.00 -11.75
C THR A 85 -19.93 17.54 -11.90
N LYS A 86 -19.51 16.70 -10.95
CA LYS A 86 -19.85 15.28 -10.91
C LYS A 86 -20.49 14.94 -9.58
N LYS A 87 -21.75 14.52 -9.61
CA LYS A 87 -22.42 13.95 -8.44
C LYS A 87 -22.14 12.45 -8.42
N VAL A 88 -21.59 11.95 -7.32
CA VAL A 88 -21.44 10.51 -7.11
C VAL A 88 -22.68 10.04 -6.34
N ILE A 89 -23.54 9.30 -7.03
CA ILE A 89 -24.82 8.83 -6.47
C ILE A 89 -24.55 7.46 -5.84
N GLY A 90 -24.28 7.49 -4.53
CA GLY A 90 -24.08 6.32 -3.68
C GLY A 90 -24.11 6.79 -2.23
N SER A 91 -24.77 6.05 -1.35
CA SER A 91 -24.83 6.34 0.08
C SER A 91 -24.10 5.22 0.81
N SER A 92 -22.83 5.48 1.14
CA SER A 92 -21.94 4.55 1.84
C SER A 92 -21.09 5.30 2.85
N THR A 93 -20.44 4.57 3.75
CA THR A 93 -19.41 5.13 4.65
C THR A 93 -18.06 5.25 3.95
N TYR A 94 -17.73 4.31 3.05
CA TYR A 94 -16.52 4.32 2.24
C TYR A 94 -16.77 4.87 0.84
N HIS A 95 -15.90 5.78 0.39
CA HIS A 95 -16.02 6.48 -0.87
C HIS A 95 -14.74 6.33 -1.67
N GLN A 96 -14.89 5.87 -2.91
CA GLN A 96 -13.82 5.80 -3.89
C GLN A 96 -14.35 6.26 -5.24
N PHE A 97 -13.70 7.25 -5.85
CA PHE A 97 -14.08 7.72 -7.18
C PHE A 97 -12.91 8.34 -7.91
N THR A 98 -13.02 8.31 -9.24
CA THR A 98 -12.05 8.94 -10.14
C THR A 98 -12.64 10.22 -10.73
N ILE A 99 -11.81 11.27 -10.72
CA ILE A 99 -11.99 12.50 -11.49
C ILE A 99 -11.08 12.38 -12.71
N ALA A 100 -11.66 12.44 -13.91
CA ALA A 100 -10.92 12.32 -15.17
C ALA A 100 -10.88 13.67 -15.90
N HIS A 101 -9.98 13.77 -16.89
CA HIS A 101 -9.82 14.96 -17.74
C HIS A 101 -9.45 16.22 -16.97
N LEU A 102 -8.60 16.08 -15.94
CA LEU A 102 -7.98 17.23 -15.27
C LEU A 102 -7.06 17.96 -16.26
N LYS A 103 -7.09 19.29 -16.21
CA LYS A 103 -6.28 20.12 -17.10
C LYS A 103 -4.87 20.31 -16.52
N PRO A 104 -3.85 20.54 -17.35
CA PRO A 104 -2.57 20.99 -16.85
C PRO A 104 -2.70 22.30 -16.05
N GLY A 105 -1.87 22.46 -15.02
CA GLY A 105 -1.95 23.54 -14.04
C GLY A 105 -2.83 23.21 -12.84
N ASN A 106 -3.36 24.26 -12.20
CA ASN A 106 -4.13 24.14 -10.96
C ASN A 106 -5.56 23.67 -11.20
N ASN A 107 -5.91 22.53 -10.61
CA ASN A 107 -7.26 21.99 -10.56
C ASN A 107 -7.77 22.12 -9.12
N LEU A 108 -8.81 22.93 -8.92
CA LEU A 108 -9.52 23.01 -7.66
C LEU A 108 -10.62 21.96 -7.65
N ILE A 109 -10.63 21.12 -6.62
CA ILE A 109 -11.60 20.04 -6.42
C ILE A 109 -12.27 20.27 -5.08
N THR A 110 -13.54 20.61 -5.09
CA THR A 110 -14.38 20.72 -3.90
C THR A 110 -15.22 19.46 -3.77
N ILE A 111 -15.02 18.75 -2.67
CA ILE A 111 -15.78 17.57 -2.28
C ILE A 111 -16.78 18.03 -1.23
N THR A 112 -18.06 17.72 -1.45
CA THR A 112 -19.13 17.95 -0.50
C THR A 112 -19.79 16.64 -0.14
N THR A 113 -19.86 16.34 1.15
CA THR A 113 -20.52 15.18 1.71
C THR A 113 -21.83 15.63 2.36
N LYS A 114 -22.90 14.87 2.15
CA LYS A 114 -24.20 15.09 2.79
C LYS A 114 -24.66 13.82 3.48
N SER A 115 -24.71 13.83 4.81
CA SER A 115 -25.14 12.68 5.60
C SER A 115 -26.67 12.51 5.58
N ALA A 116 -27.15 11.34 6.03
CA ALA A 116 -28.57 11.07 6.22
C ALA A 116 -29.25 12.05 7.19
N LYS A 117 -28.50 12.60 8.16
CA LYS A 117 -28.97 13.64 9.11
C LYS A 117 -28.94 15.06 8.52
N HIS A 118 -28.81 15.17 7.19
CA HIS A 118 -28.68 16.45 6.47
C HIS A 118 -27.47 17.31 6.86
N GLN A 119 -26.49 16.75 7.59
CA GLN A 119 -25.24 17.47 7.84
C GLN A 119 -24.41 17.52 6.55
N THR A 120 -23.84 18.68 6.28
CA THR A 120 -23.02 18.91 5.10
C THR A 120 -21.61 19.29 5.53
N LYS A 121 -20.60 18.57 5.04
CA LYS A 121 -19.18 18.89 5.23
C LYS A 121 -18.52 19.02 3.86
N SER A 122 -17.59 19.96 3.70
CA SER A 122 -16.90 20.18 2.44
C SER A 122 -15.40 20.34 2.64
N LYS A 123 -14.61 19.84 1.68
CA LYS A 123 -13.15 20.00 1.59
C LYS A 123 -12.79 20.45 0.19
N THR A 124 -11.90 21.43 0.09
CA THR A 124 -11.29 21.82 -1.18
C THR A 124 -9.84 21.34 -1.22
N ILE A 125 -9.47 20.73 -2.33
CA ILE A 125 -8.16 20.17 -2.61
C ILE A 125 -7.66 20.81 -3.91
N THR A 126 -6.38 21.18 -3.92
CA THR A 126 -5.72 21.70 -5.13
C THR A 126 -4.79 20.63 -5.68
N ILE A 127 -5.04 20.20 -6.91
CA ILE A 127 -4.15 19.29 -7.66
C ILE A 127 -3.47 20.09 -8.76
N ASN A 128 -2.15 20.21 -8.70
CA ASN A 128 -1.36 20.85 -9.73
C ASN A 128 -0.79 19.79 -10.68
N LEU A 129 -1.25 19.78 -11.94
CA LEU A 129 -0.74 18.89 -12.97
C LEU A 129 0.35 19.59 -13.81
N PRO A 130 1.45 18.91 -14.15
CA PRO A 130 2.48 19.50 -14.99
C PRO A 130 1.96 19.77 -16.41
N GLU A 131 2.41 20.88 -17.03
CA GLU A 131 2.07 21.27 -18.41
C GLU A 131 2.48 20.23 -19.47
N LYS A 132 3.49 19.41 -19.16
CA LYS A 132 3.96 18.33 -20.01
C LYS A 132 4.08 17.06 -19.17
N PRO A 133 3.60 15.90 -19.65
CA PRO A 133 3.95 14.63 -19.01
C PRO A 133 5.48 14.53 -18.96
N LYS A 134 6.03 14.29 -17.78
CA LYS A 134 7.48 14.04 -17.67
C LYS A 134 7.77 12.81 -18.52
N LYS A 135 8.62 12.97 -19.54
CA LYS A 135 8.93 11.95 -20.55
C LYS A 135 9.44 10.63 -19.94
N ASP A 136 9.85 10.66 -18.67
CA ASP A 136 10.47 9.56 -17.93
C ASP A 136 9.70 9.10 -16.67
N SER A 137 8.43 9.51 -16.48
CA SER A 137 7.64 8.93 -15.38
C SER A 137 7.26 7.49 -15.71
N LYS A 138 8.09 6.53 -15.30
CA LYS A 138 7.72 5.12 -15.27
C LYS A 138 6.52 4.96 -14.34
N SER A 139 5.33 4.81 -14.93
CA SER A 139 4.18 4.24 -14.22
C SER A 139 4.59 2.85 -13.74
N PHE A 140 4.60 2.63 -12.43
CA PHE A 140 4.86 1.31 -11.84
C PHE A 140 3.64 0.38 -11.93
N HIS A 141 2.53 0.86 -12.48
CA HIS A 141 1.34 0.04 -12.71
C HIS A 141 1.40 -0.59 -14.10
N PRO A 142 1.59 -1.92 -14.22
CA PRO A 142 1.32 -2.61 -15.47
C PRO A 142 -0.14 -2.35 -15.84
N LYS A 143 -0.35 -2.00 -17.11
CA LYS A 143 -1.65 -1.81 -17.74
C LYS A 143 -2.51 -3.06 -17.47
N SER A 144 -3.38 -3.00 -16.46
CA SER A 144 -4.38 -4.05 -16.24
C SER A 144 -5.36 -3.98 -17.42
N THR A 145 -5.16 -4.89 -18.37
CA THR A 145 -6.10 -5.16 -19.44
C THR A 145 -7.38 -5.65 -18.80
N ASN A 146 -8.49 -4.94 -19.03
CA ASN A 146 -9.87 -5.27 -18.63
C ASN A 146 -10.12 -6.79 -18.56
N GLU A 147 -10.01 -7.37 -17.37
CA GLU A 147 -10.63 -8.65 -17.09
C GLU A 147 -12.08 -8.38 -16.71
N ASN A 148 -12.98 -8.78 -17.62
CA ASN A 148 -14.41 -8.84 -17.38
C ASN A 148 -14.68 -9.58 -16.07
N PHE A 149 -15.12 -8.85 -15.04
CA PHE A 149 -15.72 -9.44 -13.85
C PHE A 149 -17.05 -10.10 -14.24
N ILE A 150 -16.99 -11.36 -14.66
CA ILE A 150 -18.17 -12.22 -14.75
C ILE A 150 -18.54 -12.60 -13.31
N TYR A 151 -19.65 -12.04 -12.82
CA TYR A 151 -20.33 -12.49 -11.60
C TYR A 151 -20.66 -13.98 -11.73
N ARG A 152 -19.88 -14.85 -11.10
CA ARG A 152 -20.18 -16.29 -11.01
C ARG A 152 -21.29 -16.49 -9.98
N LYS A 153 -22.51 -16.66 -10.47
CA LYS A 153 -23.71 -17.05 -9.71
C LYS A 153 -23.41 -18.35 -8.94
N LYS A 154 -23.41 -18.29 -7.60
CA LYS A 154 -23.38 -19.48 -6.74
C LYS A 154 -24.62 -20.33 -7.02
N GLY A 155 -24.43 -21.59 -7.40
CA GLY A 155 -25.51 -22.55 -7.55
C GLY A 155 -24.99 -23.98 -7.76
N GLN A 156 -25.42 -24.86 -6.86
CA GLN A 156 -25.51 -26.32 -6.95
C GLN A 156 -24.21 -27.14 -6.95
N LEU A 157 -23.92 -27.70 -5.77
CA LEU A 157 -23.23 -28.98 -5.63
C LEU A 157 -24.27 -30.10 -5.78
N LEU A 158 -23.96 -31.05 -6.66
CA LEU A 158 -24.56 -32.39 -6.75
C LEU A 158 -24.28 -33.18 -5.46
#